data_AF-A0A844KSG6-F1
#
_entry.id   AF-A0A844KSG6-F1
#
_cell.length_a   1.000
_cell.length_b   1.000
_cell.length_c   1.000
_cell.angle_alpha   90.00
_cell.angle_beta   90.00
_cell.angle_gamma   90.00
#
_symmetry.space_group_name_H-M   'P 1'
#
loop_
_entity.id
_entity.type
_entity.pdbx_description
1 polymer ?
#
loop_
_entity_poly.entity_id
_entity_poly.type
_entity_poly.pdbx_seq_one_letter_code
_entity_poly.pdbx_strand_id
1 'polypeptide(L)'
;DFSEDFVKDLESKGISRDELEGMQIKIESNGNVTVSGIEDKEVREQVQKLVEEKYSDRMYQYYTGIADSVGNLSSNTYQYATDVQEVRRYLKGVTGEDISLENLYLTPDGKIGGLPGKAADLINKTKDNAKIERIKNALINIIGHNRISGDLGIPDFTSEFQFSNGAFSVADSGFTVDMAALDRRLTPQPHDNMYSDMYEYSFRKVL
;
A
#
# COMPACT_ATOMS: atom_id res chain seq x y z
N ASP A 1 -4.92 -8.35 22.44
CA ASP A 1 -5.71 -8.59 21.21
C ASP A 1 -6.15 -7.23 20.71
N PHE A 2 -5.89 -6.89 19.44
CA PHE A 2 -6.16 -5.54 18.94
C PHE A 2 -7.66 -5.20 18.94
N SER A 3 -8.53 -6.20 18.75
CA SER A 3 -9.99 -6.01 18.77
C SER A 3 -10.45 -5.59 20.17
N GLU A 4 -9.94 -6.25 21.21
CA GLU A 4 -10.26 -5.94 22.60
C GLU A 4 -9.76 -4.55 23.01
N ASP A 5 -8.54 -4.16 22.58
CA ASP A 5 -8.01 -2.83 22.84
C ASP A 5 -8.85 -1.75 22.15
N PHE A 6 -9.33 -2.01 20.93
CA PHE A 6 -10.21 -1.10 20.18
C PHE A 6 -11.57 -0.90 20.88
N VAL A 7 -12.19 -1.99 21.35
CA VAL A 7 -13.46 -1.94 22.07
C VAL A 7 -13.32 -1.14 23.36
N LYS A 8 -12.27 -1.37 24.16
CA LYS A 8 -12.04 -0.65 25.41
C LYS A 8 -11.88 0.86 25.23
N ASP A 9 -11.21 1.27 24.17
CA ASP A 9 -11.08 2.69 23.83
C ASP A 9 -12.44 3.33 23.53
N LEU A 10 -13.34 2.61 22.85
CA LEU A 10 -14.69 3.08 22.56
C LEU A 10 -15.61 3.06 23.79
N GLU A 11 -15.53 2.03 24.62
CA GLU A 11 -16.24 1.95 25.90
C GLU A 11 -15.84 3.11 26.83
N SER A 12 -14.56 3.51 26.83
CA SER A 12 -14.09 4.68 27.58
C SER A 12 -14.69 6.01 27.10
N LYS A 13 -15.23 6.03 25.87
CA LYS A 13 -15.96 7.15 25.26
C LYS A 13 -17.49 7.02 25.41
N GLY A 14 -17.96 5.97 26.07
CA GLY A 14 -19.39 5.72 26.29
C GLY A 14 -20.09 4.96 25.16
N ILE A 15 -19.34 4.40 24.21
CA ILE A 15 -19.88 3.59 23.12
C ILE A 15 -19.85 2.11 23.55
N SER A 16 -21.01 1.48 23.59
CA SER A 16 -21.17 0.08 23.98
C SER A 16 -20.82 -0.87 22.84
N ARG A 17 -20.49 -2.12 23.19
CA ARG A 17 -20.18 -3.16 22.21
C ARG A 17 -21.36 -3.47 21.28
N ASP A 18 -22.58 -3.39 21.78
CA ASP A 18 -23.80 -3.66 21.00
C ASP A 18 -23.98 -2.63 19.86
N GLU A 19 -23.56 -1.39 20.06
CA GLU A 19 -23.59 -0.34 19.03
C GLU A 19 -22.57 -0.57 17.90
N LEU A 20 -21.59 -1.45 18.12
CA LEU A 20 -20.56 -1.80 17.13
C LEU A 20 -20.92 -3.06 16.35
N GLU A 21 -21.94 -3.81 16.75
CA GLU A 21 -22.28 -5.08 16.12
C GLU A 21 -22.71 -4.86 14.66
N GLY A 22 -22.07 -5.57 13.73
CA GLY A 22 -22.31 -5.40 12.29
C GLY A 22 -21.57 -4.22 11.67
N MET A 23 -20.79 -3.46 12.44
CA MET A 23 -19.91 -2.41 11.92
C MET A 23 -18.94 -2.96 10.88
N GLN A 24 -18.71 -2.17 9.85
CA GLN A 24 -17.69 -2.42 8.83
C GLN A 24 -16.72 -1.25 8.77
N ILE A 25 -15.44 -1.58 8.61
CA ILE A 25 -14.37 -0.59 8.45
C ILE A 25 -13.68 -0.89 7.12
N LYS A 26 -13.56 0.15 6.29
CA LYS A 26 -12.87 0.12 5.01
C LYS A 26 -11.69 1.09 5.07
N ILE A 27 -10.49 0.61 4.77
CA ILE A 27 -9.28 1.43 4.67
C ILE A 27 -8.76 1.33 3.23
N GLU A 28 -8.95 2.41 2.48
CA GLU A 28 -8.49 2.51 1.09
C GLU A 28 -6.96 2.57 1.00
N SER A 29 -6.43 2.41 -0.21
CA SER A 29 -4.99 2.34 -0.43
C SER A 29 -4.22 3.62 -0.08
N ASN A 30 -4.92 4.75 -0.09
CA ASN A 30 -4.42 6.06 0.30
C ASN A 30 -4.53 6.33 1.82
N GLY A 31 -5.11 5.41 2.58
CA GLY A 31 -5.33 5.53 4.02
C GLY A 31 -6.66 6.16 4.44
N ASN A 32 -7.55 6.50 3.50
CA ASN A 32 -8.91 6.94 3.83
C ASN A 32 -9.64 5.84 4.58
N VAL A 33 -10.30 6.23 5.67
CA VAL A 33 -11.12 5.33 6.46
C VAL A 33 -12.58 5.64 6.19
N THR A 34 -13.39 4.61 5.97
CA THR A 34 -14.85 4.69 5.97
C THR A 34 -15.39 3.70 6.97
N VAL A 35 -16.35 4.14 7.79
CA VAL A 35 -17.08 3.29 8.73
C VAL A 35 -18.54 3.20 8.31
N SER A 36 -19.07 1.99 8.24
CA SER A 36 -20.48 1.69 7.94
C SER A 36 -21.04 0.65 8.91
N GLY A 37 -22.33 0.34 8.83
CA GLY A 37 -22.99 -0.64 9.71
C GLY A 37 -23.37 -0.11 11.09
N ILE A 38 -23.02 1.13 11.44
CA ILE A 38 -23.47 1.83 12.66
C ILE A 38 -24.59 2.81 12.29
N GLU A 39 -25.76 2.63 12.90
CA GLU A 39 -26.92 3.50 12.67
C GLU A 39 -26.66 4.93 13.15
N ASP A 40 -26.19 5.07 14.39
CA ASP A 40 -25.89 6.37 14.99
C ASP A 40 -24.71 7.06 14.28
N LYS A 41 -24.94 8.29 13.83
CA LYS A 41 -23.96 9.07 13.10
C LYS A 41 -22.82 9.57 13.99
N GLU A 42 -23.10 10.00 15.21
CA GLU A 42 -22.08 10.51 16.14
C GLU A 42 -21.15 9.37 16.57
N VAL A 43 -21.72 8.19 16.85
CA VAL A 43 -20.93 6.98 17.13
C VAL A 43 -20.03 6.64 15.95
N ARG A 44 -20.59 6.61 14.73
CA ARG A 44 -19.84 6.31 13.51
C ARG A 44 -18.67 7.28 13.28
N GLU A 45 -18.88 8.58 13.47
CA GLU A 45 -17.84 9.60 13.35
C GLU A 45 -16.74 9.43 14.41
N GLN A 46 -17.11 9.10 15.66
CA GLN A 46 -16.14 8.82 16.72
C GLN A 46 -15.30 7.57 16.45
N VAL A 47 -15.94 6.50 15.95
CA VAL A 47 -15.25 5.28 15.52
C VAL A 47 -14.29 5.59 14.38
N GLN A 48 -14.75 6.27 13.32
CA GLN A 48 -13.91 6.62 12.18
C GLN A 48 -12.67 7.40 12.63
N LYS A 49 -12.87 8.43 13.46
CA LYS A 49 -11.76 9.23 14.01
C LYS A 49 -10.78 8.38 14.83
N LEU A 50 -11.28 7.46 15.66
CA LEU A 50 -10.42 6.57 16.43
C LEU A 50 -9.56 5.67 15.52
N VAL A 51 -10.15 5.17 14.43
CA VAL A 51 -9.43 4.35 13.46
C VAL A 51 -8.35 5.18 12.77
N GLU A 52 -8.70 6.36 12.25
CA GLU A 52 -7.77 7.27 11.59
C GLU A 52 -6.58 7.65 12.49
N GLU A 53 -6.83 7.96 13.76
CA GLU A 53 -5.81 8.48 14.68
C GLU A 53 -4.94 7.39 15.32
N LYS A 54 -5.48 6.19 15.56
CA LYS A 54 -4.80 5.19 16.41
C LYS A 54 -4.69 3.78 15.81
N TYR A 55 -5.66 3.34 15.00
CA TYR A 55 -5.74 1.93 14.60
C TYR A 55 -5.46 1.66 13.12
N SER A 56 -5.49 2.66 12.23
CA SER A 56 -5.36 2.46 10.77
C SER A 56 -4.11 1.68 10.37
N ASP A 57 -2.94 2.03 10.94
CA ASP A 57 -1.69 1.32 10.66
C ASP A 57 -1.69 -0.12 11.20
N ARG A 58 -2.25 -0.34 12.39
CA ARG A 58 -2.34 -1.69 12.99
C ARG A 58 -3.32 -2.58 12.23
N MET A 59 -4.46 -2.03 11.82
CA MET A 59 -5.46 -2.74 11.03
C MET A 59 -4.89 -3.10 9.66
N TYR A 60 -4.17 -2.17 9.00
CA TYR A 60 -3.46 -2.48 7.76
C TYR A 60 -2.47 -3.64 7.93
N GLN A 61 -1.63 -3.61 8.97
CA GLN A 61 -0.69 -4.72 9.25
C GLN A 61 -1.43 -6.05 9.49
N TYR A 62 -2.53 -6.01 10.25
CA TYR A 62 -3.37 -7.18 10.52
C TYR A 62 -3.97 -7.75 9.22
N TYR A 63 -4.50 -6.90 8.34
CA TYR A 63 -5.02 -7.30 7.03
C TYR A 63 -3.92 -7.96 6.19
N THR A 64 -2.75 -7.32 6.04
CA THR A 64 -1.66 -7.87 5.22
C THR A 64 -1.12 -9.21 5.72
N GLY A 65 -1.29 -9.50 7.02
CA GLY A 65 -0.86 -10.77 7.61
C GLY A 65 -1.89 -11.90 7.53
N ILE A 66 -3.15 -11.59 7.18
CA ILE A 66 -4.27 -12.55 7.25
C ILE A 66 -5.01 -12.70 5.92
N ALA A 67 -5.11 -11.64 5.13
CA ALA A 67 -5.76 -11.69 3.83
C ALA A 67 -4.96 -12.61 2.89
N ASP A 68 -5.60 -13.68 2.41
CA ASP A 68 -4.99 -14.64 1.49
C ASP A 68 -4.53 -13.98 0.19
N SER A 69 -5.26 -12.97 -0.28
CA SER A 69 -4.92 -12.21 -1.48
C SER A 69 -3.58 -11.50 -1.40
N VAL A 70 -3.14 -11.13 -0.19
CA VAL A 70 -1.87 -10.44 0.07
C VAL A 70 -0.81 -11.44 0.56
N GLY A 71 -1.18 -12.30 1.51
CA GLY A 71 -0.27 -13.24 2.15
C GLY A 71 0.31 -14.31 1.22
N ASN A 72 -0.39 -14.62 0.12
CA ASN A 72 0.04 -15.61 -0.87
C ASN A 72 0.80 -15.02 -2.07
N LEU A 73 1.06 -13.71 -2.09
CA LEU A 73 1.83 -13.08 -3.17
C LEU A 73 3.30 -13.52 -3.15
N SER A 74 3.92 -13.59 -4.33
CA SER A 74 5.39 -13.74 -4.40
C SER A 74 6.08 -12.51 -3.81
N SER A 75 7.37 -12.64 -3.44
CA SER A 75 8.11 -11.54 -2.82
C SER A 75 8.10 -10.24 -3.64
N ASN A 76 8.24 -10.32 -4.97
CA ASN A 76 8.30 -9.13 -5.83
C ASN A 76 6.92 -8.45 -5.93
N THR A 77 5.88 -9.27 -6.10
CA THR A 77 4.50 -8.80 -6.22
C THR A 77 3.98 -8.25 -4.89
N TYR A 78 4.31 -8.91 -3.78
CA TYR A 78 4.04 -8.44 -2.42
C TYR A 78 4.71 -7.09 -2.18
N GLN A 79 6.02 -6.98 -2.45
CA GLN A 79 6.76 -5.73 -2.26
C GLN A 79 6.14 -4.59 -3.07
N TYR A 80 5.80 -4.84 -4.34
CA TYR A 80 5.17 -3.83 -5.18
C TYR A 80 3.83 -3.36 -4.62
N ALA A 81 2.95 -4.29 -4.24
CA ALA A 81 1.66 -3.98 -3.64
C ALA A 81 1.81 -3.18 -2.34
N THR A 82 2.74 -3.56 -1.46
CA THR A 82 2.95 -2.84 -0.20
C THR A 82 3.64 -1.49 -0.37
N ASP A 83 4.57 -1.36 -1.33
CA ASP A 83 5.23 -0.10 -1.66
C ASP A 83 4.20 0.92 -2.16
N VAL A 84 3.26 0.48 -3.03
CA VAL A 84 2.15 1.33 -3.51
C VAL A 84 1.33 1.88 -2.36
N GLN A 85 0.96 1.04 -1.40
CA GLN A 85 0.18 1.42 -0.22
C GLN A 85 0.94 2.41 0.67
N GLU A 86 2.20 2.12 0.98
CA GLU A 86 3.05 2.97 1.82
C GLU A 86 3.25 4.35 1.18
N VAL A 87 3.54 4.38 -0.12
CA VAL A 87 3.76 5.62 -0.88
C VAL A 87 2.47 6.44 -0.99
N ARG A 88 1.32 5.85 -1.31
CA ARG A 88 0.05 6.59 -1.41
C ARG A 88 -0.30 7.27 -0.09
N ARG A 89 -0.22 6.53 1.02
CA ARG A 89 -0.47 7.07 2.37
C ARG A 89 0.50 8.20 2.71
N TYR A 90 1.79 8.00 2.42
CA TYR A 90 2.80 9.02 2.69
C TYR A 90 2.57 10.30 1.88
N LEU A 91 2.36 10.17 0.57
CA LEU A 91 2.12 11.30 -0.31
C LEU A 91 0.84 12.05 0.07
N LYS A 92 -0.24 11.33 0.43
CA LYS A 92 -1.46 11.95 0.94
C LYS A 92 -1.22 12.69 2.25
N GLY A 93 -0.52 12.08 3.21
CA GLY A 93 -0.19 12.76 4.47
C GLY A 93 0.67 14.02 4.29
N VAL A 94 1.53 14.03 3.26
CA VAL A 94 2.37 15.20 2.93
C VAL A 94 1.57 16.26 2.18
N THR A 95 0.75 15.89 1.20
CA THR A 95 0.14 16.82 0.24
C THR A 95 -1.29 17.20 0.59
N GLY A 96 -2.02 16.34 1.30
CA GLY A 96 -3.46 16.40 1.48
C GLY A 96 -4.27 15.83 0.30
N GLU A 97 -3.59 15.33 -0.74
CA GLU A 97 -4.20 14.96 -2.01
C GLU A 97 -3.87 13.52 -2.41
N ASP A 98 -4.75 12.92 -3.20
CA ASP A 98 -4.52 11.62 -3.81
C ASP A 98 -3.66 11.76 -5.07
N ILE A 99 -2.38 11.41 -4.95
CA ILE A 99 -1.41 11.53 -6.04
C ILE A 99 -1.42 10.25 -6.89
N SER A 100 -1.64 10.40 -8.20
CA SER A 100 -1.49 9.29 -9.14
C SER A 100 -0.03 8.85 -9.24
N LEU A 101 0.20 7.55 -9.12
CA LEU A 101 1.53 6.94 -9.24
C LEU A 101 1.88 6.53 -10.69
N GLU A 102 0.91 6.58 -11.61
CA GLU A 102 1.08 6.13 -13.00
C GLU A 102 2.04 7.02 -13.78
N ASN A 103 1.95 8.34 -13.57
CA ASN A 103 2.67 9.34 -14.34
C ASN A 103 4.03 9.74 -13.73
N LEU A 104 4.49 8.99 -12.72
CA LEU A 104 5.78 9.24 -12.10
C LEU A 104 6.91 8.68 -12.98
N TYR A 105 8.02 9.41 -13.03
CA TYR A 105 9.18 9.03 -13.85
C TYR A 105 10.49 9.37 -13.17
N LEU A 106 11.56 8.65 -13.55
CA LEU A 106 12.92 8.97 -13.13
C LEU A 106 13.55 9.96 -14.11
N THR A 107 14.09 11.05 -13.57
CA THR A 107 14.91 11.99 -14.33
C THR A 107 16.34 11.45 -14.53
N PRO A 108 17.10 11.98 -15.50
CA PRO A 108 18.50 11.55 -15.71
C PRO A 108 19.41 11.75 -14.49
N ASP A 109 19.11 12.73 -13.62
CA ASP A 109 19.84 12.98 -12.37
C ASP A 109 19.30 12.16 -11.17
N GLY A 110 18.45 11.16 -11.42
CA GLY A 110 17.97 10.21 -10.42
C GLY A 110 16.89 10.76 -9.47
N LYS A 111 16.23 11.86 -9.84
CA LYS A 111 15.10 12.43 -9.09
C LYS A 111 13.78 11.86 -9.57
N ILE A 112 12.77 11.93 -8.71
CA ILE A 112 11.39 11.57 -9.05
C ILE A 112 10.69 12.79 -9.66
N GLY A 113 10.28 12.67 -10.93
CA GLY A 113 9.42 13.60 -11.64
C GLY A 113 7.94 13.22 -11.56
N GLY A 114 7.06 14.19 -11.83
CA GLY A 114 5.60 14.02 -11.78
C GLY A 114 4.96 14.25 -10.41
N LEU A 115 5.76 14.43 -9.34
CA LEU A 115 5.27 14.77 -8.01
C LEU A 115 4.85 16.25 -7.90
N PRO A 116 3.82 16.59 -7.10
CA PRO A 116 3.49 17.99 -6.79
C PRO A 116 4.61 18.64 -5.98
N GLY A 117 4.75 19.97 -6.08
CA GLY A 117 5.91 20.71 -5.55
C GLY A 117 6.28 20.39 -4.11
N LYS A 118 5.30 20.29 -3.20
CA LYS A 118 5.54 19.94 -1.79
C LYS A 118 6.14 18.54 -1.62
N ALA A 119 5.62 17.54 -2.33
CA ALA A 119 6.14 16.18 -2.29
C ALA A 119 7.49 16.08 -3.01
N ALA A 120 7.63 16.72 -4.17
CA ALA A 120 8.86 16.74 -4.94
C ALA A 120 10.02 17.32 -4.13
N ASP A 121 9.78 18.42 -3.39
CA ASP A 121 10.79 19.03 -2.54
C ASP A 121 11.20 18.11 -1.39
N LEU A 122 10.24 17.48 -0.72
CA LEU A 122 10.51 16.56 0.37
C LEU A 122 11.29 15.32 -0.09
N ILE A 123 10.86 14.69 -1.18
CA ILE A 123 11.46 13.44 -1.69
C ILE A 123 12.83 13.68 -2.33
N ASN A 124 12.99 14.77 -3.09
CA ASN A 124 14.20 14.96 -3.89
C ASN A 124 15.28 15.82 -3.20
N LYS A 125 14.92 16.66 -2.21
CA LYS A 125 15.87 17.60 -1.58
C LYS A 125 16.28 17.22 -0.17
N THR A 126 15.46 16.44 0.56
CA THR A 126 15.83 16.01 1.91
C THR A 126 16.96 15.00 1.85
N LYS A 127 17.93 15.15 2.75
CA LYS A 127 19.08 14.26 2.93
C LYS A 127 19.03 13.66 4.33
N ASP A 128 19.67 12.51 4.50
CA ASP A 128 19.90 11.86 5.80
C ASP A 128 18.64 11.59 6.61
N ASN A 129 17.52 11.30 5.93
CA ASN A 129 16.27 10.91 6.56
C ASN A 129 15.86 9.49 6.11
N ALA A 130 15.98 8.53 7.02
CA ALA A 130 15.74 7.11 6.72
C ALA A 130 14.32 6.83 6.19
N LYS A 131 13.30 7.56 6.69
CA LYS A 131 11.92 7.40 6.22
C LYS A 131 11.77 7.91 4.79
N ILE A 132 12.32 9.08 4.49
CA ILE A 132 12.26 9.66 3.13
C ILE A 132 13.04 8.82 2.13
N GLU A 133 14.23 8.32 2.50
CA GLU A 133 15.00 7.43 1.62
C GLU A 133 14.25 6.11 1.35
N ARG A 134 13.57 5.55 2.35
CA ARG A 134 12.70 4.37 2.15
C ARG A 134 11.57 4.66 1.16
N ILE A 135 10.85 5.77 1.34
CA ILE A 135 9.77 6.18 0.41
C ILE A 135 10.30 6.46 -0.99
N LYS A 136 11.48 7.08 -1.11
CA LYS A 136 12.13 7.33 -2.40
C LYS A 136 12.49 6.03 -3.11
N ASN A 137 13.04 5.05 -2.39
CA ASN A 137 13.34 3.73 -2.94
C ASN A 137 12.05 3.00 -3.36
N ALA A 138 10.99 3.06 -2.57
CA ALA A 138 9.68 2.51 -2.94
C ALA A 138 9.13 3.19 -4.21
N LEU A 139 9.24 4.51 -4.34
CA LEU A 139 8.88 5.25 -5.56
C LEU A 139 9.70 4.80 -6.78
N ILE A 140 11.01 4.60 -6.63
CA ILE A 140 11.88 4.07 -7.70
C ILE A 140 11.40 2.67 -8.13
N ASN A 141 11.12 1.79 -7.17
CA ASN A 141 10.63 0.43 -7.43
C ASN A 141 9.28 0.48 -8.16
N ILE A 142 8.34 1.31 -7.70
CA ILE A 142 7.02 1.49 -8.33
C ILE A 142 7.17 1.97 -9.77
N ILE A 143 8.02 2.97 -10.03
CA ILE A 143 8.27 3.45 -11.40
C ILE A 143 8.83 2.34 -12.29
N GLY A 144 9.75 1.52 -11.75
CA GLY A 144 10.28 0.36 -12.44
C GLY A 144 9.20 -0.68 -12.75
N HIS A 145 8.40 -1.05 -11.75
CA HIS A 145 7.33 -2.03 -11.89
C HIS A 145 6.20 -1.55 -12.80
N ASN A 146 5.82 -0.27 -12.78
CA ASN A 146 4.81 0.30 -13.69
C ASN A 146 5.19 0.09 -15.17
N ARG A 147 6.50 0.16 -15.50
CA ARG A 147 6.98 -0.09 -16.86
C ARG A 147 6.84 -1.55 -17.27
N ILE A 148 6.97 -2.47 -16.31
CA ILE A 148 6.87 -3.92 -16.52
C ILE A 148 5.39 -4.36 -16.51
N SER A 149 4.59 -3.81 -15.59
CA SER A 149 3.17 -4.12 -15.44
C SER A 149 2.35 -3.63 -16.63
N GLY A 150 2.75 -2.53 -17.28
CA GLY A 150 2.15 -2.04 -18.51
C GLY A 150 0.65 -1.79 -18.36
N ASP A 151 -0.16 -2.50 -19.14
CA ASP A 151 -1.62 -2.40 -19.16
C ASP A 151 -2.32 -3.08 -17.97
N LEU A 152 -1.60 -3.83 -17.13
CA LEU A 152 -2.21 -4.47 -15.95
C LEU A 152 -2.58 -3.46 -14.85
N GLY A 153 -1.97 -2.28 -14.86
CA GLY A 153 -2.19 -1.26 -13.85
C GLY A 153 -1.31 -1.43 -12.61
N ILE A 154 -1.68 -0.68 -11.57
CA ILE A 154 -0.96 -0.62 -10.29
C ILE A 154 -1.71 -1.46 -9.27
N PRO A 155 -1.07 -2.45 -8.61
CA PRO A 155 -1.74 -3.30 -7.65
C PRO A 155 -2.16 -2.47 -6.43
N ASP A 156 -3.46 -2.30 -6.29
CA ASP A 156 -4.08 -1.70 -5.12
C ASP A 156 -5.06 -2.66 -4.47
N PHE A 157 -5.21 -2.50 -3.16
CA PHE A 157 -6.16 -3.26 -2.36
C PHE A 157 -6.70 -2.36 -1.26
N THR A 158 -7.87 -2.75 -0.76
CA THR A 158 -8.54 -2.11 0.36
C THR A 158 -8.54 -3.09 1.53
N SER A 159 -8.15 -2.62 2.71
CA SER A 159 -8.31 -3.41 3.93
C SER A 159 -9.75 -3.28 4.43
N GLU A 160 -10.50 -4.38 4.41
CA GLU A 160 -11.89 -4.41 4.90
C GLU A 160 -12.03 -5.32 6.13
N PHE A 161 -12.80 -4.84 7.10
CA PHE A 161 -13.04 -5.54 8.36
C PHE A 161 -14.52 -5.51 8.70
N GLN A 162 -15.01 -6.61 9.26
CA GLN A 162 -16.33 -6.70 9.86
C GLN A 162 -16.18 -6.98 11.35
N PHE A 163 -16.87 -6.19 12.17
CA PHE A 163 -16.98 -6.42 13.60
C PHE A 163 -18.24 -7.21 13.89
N SER A 164 -18.07 -8.39 14.50
CA SER A 164 -19.19 -9.22 14.94
C SER A 164 -18.76 -10.10 16.10
N ASN A 165 -19.72 -10.43 16.98
CA ASN A 165 -19.46 -11.26 18.17
C ASN A 165 -18.27 -10.73 19.00
N GLY A 166 -18.11 -9.41 19.02
CA GLY A 166 -17.07 -8.73 19.77
C GLY A 166 -15.66 -8.75 19.19
N ALA A 167 -15.43 -9.23 17.98
CA ALA A 167 -14.12 -9.25 17.36
C ALA A 167 -14.16 -8.79 15.89
N PHE A 168 -13.00 -8.33 15.40
CA PHE A 168 -12.83 -8.08 13.98
C PHE A 168 -12.53 -9.37 13.21
N SER A 169 -13.12 -9.47 12.03
CA SER A 169 -12.79 -10.43 10.99
C SER A 169 -12.37 -9.68 9.72
N VAL A 170 -11.44 -10.26 8.95
CA VAL A 170 -11.00 -9.70 7.68
C VAL A 170 -11.99 -10.11 6.58
N ALA A 171 -12.47 -9.12 5.82
CA ALA A 171 -13.17 -9.35 4.57
C ALA A 171 -12.16 -9.15 3.42
N ASP A 172 -11.61 -10.25 2.91
CA ASP A 172 -10.60 -10.18 1.86
C ASP A 172 -11.23 -9.76 0.52
N SER A 173 -10.97 -8.51 0.13
CA SER A 173 -11.48 -7.92 -1.12
C SER A 173 -10.54 -8.12 -2.30
N GLY A 174 -9.33 -8.62 -2.04
CA GLY A 174 -8.32 -8.82 -3.07
C GLY A 174 -7.87 -7.55 -3.79
N PHE A 175 -7.43 -7.76 -5.02
CA PHE A 175 -6.89 -6.74 -5.91
C PHE A 175 -7.81 -6.57 -7.12
N THR A 176 -7.88 -5.34 -7.64
CA THR A 176 -8.55 -5.09 -8.93
C THR A 176 -7.71 -5.56 -10.12
N VAL A 177 -6.40 -5.65 -9.93
CA VAL A 177 -5.40 -6.09 -10.92
C VAL A 177 -5.31 -7.62 -10.99
N ASP A 178 -5.09 -8.17 -12.18
CA ASP A 178 -4.73 -9.58 -12.35
C ASP A 178 -3.33 -9.85 -11.77
N MET A 179 -3.30 -10.21 -10.49
CA MET A 179 -2.08 -10.43 -9.72
C MET A 179 -1.27 -11.62 -10.26
N ALA A 180 -1.91 -12.62 -10.87
CA ALA A 180 -1.21 -13.76 -11.46
C ALA A 180 -0.54 -13.38 -12.80
N ALA A 181 -1.17 -12.52 -13.60
CA ALA A 181 -0.51 -11.93 -14.76
C ALA A 181 0.62 -10.99 -14.36
N LEU A 182 0.41 -10.16 -13.33
CA LEU A 182 1.42 -9.25 -12.81
C LEU A 182 2.65 -10.02 -12.32
N ASP A 183 2.43 -11.06 -11.53
CA ASP A 183 3.49 -11.90 -10.99
C ASP A 183 4.35 -12.54 -12.08
N ARG A 184 3.72 -13.01 -13.17
CA ARG A 184 4.43 -13.54 -14.35
C ARG A 184 5.28 -12.50 -15.08
N ARG A 185 4.90 -11.21 -15.05
CA ARG A 185 5.70 -10.13 -15.65
C ARG A 185 6.86 -9.71 -14.74
N LEU A 186 6.65 -9.77 -13.42
CA LEU A 186 7.66 -9.41 -12.41
C LEU A 186 8.65 -10.54 -12.09
N THR A 187 8.30 -11.79 -12.43
CA THR A 187 9.18 -12.95 -12.27
C THR A 187 10.09 -13.06 -13.50
N PRO A 188 11.44 -13.04 -13.33
CA PRO A 188 12.37 -13.24 -14.43
C PRO A 188 12.12 -14.61 -15.08
N GLN A 189 11.78 -14.64 -16.38
CA GLN A 189 11.63 -15.91 -17.08
C GLN A 189 13.02 -16.47 -17.42
N PRO A 190 13.28 -17.78 -17.19
CA PRO A 190 14.57 -18.39 -17.48
C PRO A 190 14.96 -18.37 -18.97
N HIS A 191 14.03 -18.01 -19.87
CA HIS A 191 14.27 -17.87 -21.30
C HIS A 191 14.53 -16.43 -21.76
N ASP A 192 14.38 -15.43 -20.89
CA ASP A 192 14.78 -14.06 -21.15
C ASP A 192 16.12 -13.79 -20.45
N ASN A 193 17.19 -14.34 -21.02
CA ASN A 193 18.55 -13.87 -20.74
C ASN A 193 18.69 -12.42 -21.25
N MET A 194 18.16 -11.45 -20.50
CA MET A 194 18.41 -10.02 -20.74
C MET A 194 19.90 -9.64 -20.63
N TYR A 195 20.74 -10.56 -20.13
CA TYR A 195 22.20 -10.43 -20.08
C TYR A 195 22.93 -11.06 -21.28
N SER A 196 22.24 -11.72 -22.22
CA SER A 196 22.85 -12.29 -23.43
C SER A 196 23.60 -11.23 -24.25
N ASP A 197 22.99 -10.05 -24.38
CA ASP A 197 23.47 -9.04 -25.33
C ASP A 197 24.40 -7.99 -24.69
N MET A 198 24.59 -8.04 -23.37
CA MET A 198 25.34 -7.01 -22.64
C MET A 198 26.83 -7.34 -22.45
N TYR A 199 27.25 -8.58 -22.71
CA TYR A 199 28.64 -9.02 -22.59
C TYR A 199 29.12 -9.87 -23.77
N GLU A 200 28.85 -9.48 -25.02
CA GLU A 200 29.66 -9.95 -26.15
C GLU A 200 31.00 -9.17 -26.20
N TYR A 201 31.86 -9.38 -25.21
CA TYR A 201 33.28 -9.06 -25.35
C TYR A 201 33.95 -10.19 -26.12
N SER A 202 33.93 -10.10 -27.44
CA SER A 202 34.71 -10.96 -28.32
C SER A 202 36.21 -10.64 -28.16
N PHE A 203 36.88 -11.32 -27.23
CA PHE A 203 38.34 -11.37 -27.22
C PHE A 203 38.80 -12.25 -28.39
N ARG A 204 39.35 -11.62 -29.44
CA ARG A 204 40.18 -12.31 -30.42
C ARG A 204 41.36 -12.93 -29.68
N LYS A 205 41.41 -14.26 -29.61
CA LYS A 205 42.62 -15.00 -29.27
C LYS A 205 43.70 -14.62 -30.29
N VAL A 206 44.71 -13.91 -29.83
CA VAL A 206 45.99 -13.81 -30.54
C VAL A 206 46.86 -14.94 -29.98
N LEU A 207 47.19 -15.89 -30.84
CA LEU A 207 48.24 -16.89 -30.62
C LEU A 207 49.58 -16.28 -31.02
#